data_AF-A0A4U0WT68-F1
#
_entry.id   AF-A0A4U0WT68-F1
#
_cell.length_a   1.000
_cell.length_b   1.000
_cell.length_c   1.000
_cell.angle_alpha   90.00
_cell.angle_beta   90.00
_cell.angle_gamma   90.00
#
_symmetry.space_group_name_H-M   'P 1'
#
loop_
_entity.id
_entity.type
_entity.pdbx_description
1 polymer ?
#
loop_
_entity_poly.entity_id
_entity_poly.type
_entity_poly.pdbx_seq_one_letter_code
_entity_poly.pdbx_strand_id
1 'polypeptide(L)'
;PWVGLLGFSQGAKLAASLLYEQQIQMEKLGKADTDYKFAVLLAGRSPLVSFSELSKSPATVAAGAISEGFFYDGDNGLHLHRRLLNQYCDPASVTLIEWDGTHRVPLKKTDIDKIVAPIIKVAKETGAYIQL
;
A
#
# COMPACT_ATOMS: atom_id res chain seq x y z
N PRO A 1 19.54 3.60 -4.59
CA PRO A 1 18.34 4.42 -4.27
C PRO A 1 17.23 3.50 -3.74
N TRP A 2 16.26 4.03 -3.00
CA TRP A 2 15.11 3.26 -2.53
C TRP A 2 14.17 2.96 -3.70
N VAL A 3 13.72 1.70 -3.81
CA VAL A 3 12.96 1.20 -4.98
C VAL A 3 11.54 0.76 -4.64
N GLY A 4 11.22 0.57 -3.36
CA GLY A 4 9.89 0.17 -2.90
C GLY A 4 9.59 0.68 -1.50
N LEU A 5 8.31 0.68 -1.15
CA LEU A 5 7.79 1.13 0.13
C LEU A 5 7.32 -0.05 0.97
N LEU A 6 7.43 0.05 2.29
CA LEU A 6 6.79 -0.88 3.23
C LEU A 6 6.09 -0.08 4.31
N GLY A 7 4.83 -0.43 4.55
CA GLY A 7 4.04 0.22 5.58
C GLY A 7 3.20 -0.77 6.37
N PHE A 8 2.99 -0.47 7.65
CA PHE A 8 2.06 -1.19 8.51
C PHE A 8 0.98 -0.23 9.02
N SER A 9 -0.29 -0.68 9.04
CA SER A 9 -1.42 0.12 9.54
C SER A 9 -1.52 1.48 8.82
N GLN A 10 -1.37 2.61 9.51
CA GLN A 10 -1.32 3.93 8.88
C GLN A 10 -0.13 4.11 7.95
N GLY A 11 1.01 3.47 8.24
CA GLY A 11 2.16 3.46 7.33
C GLY A 11 1.85 2.79 6.00
N ALA A 12 1.00 1.75 5.99
CA ALA A 12 0.54 1.12 4.75
C ALA A 12 -0.36 2.08 3.96
N LYS A 13 -1.23 2.83 4.65
CA LYS A 13 -2.03 3.89 4.02
C LYS A 13 -1.12 4.94 3.36
N LEU A 14 -0.06 5.40 4.04
CA LEU A 14 0.91 6.33 3.47
C LEU A 14 1.64 5.73 2.25
N ALA A 15 2.11 4.49 2.35
CA ALA A 15 2.82 3.82 1.26
C ALA A 15 1.97 3.71 -0.01
N ALA A 16 0.71 3.29 0.12
CA ALA A 16 -0.23 3.24 -1.00
C ALA A 16 -0.54 4.64 -1.56
N SER A 17 -0.67 5.63 -0.67
CA SER A 17 -0.96 7.02 -1.06
C SER A 17 0.20 7.65 -1.84
N LEU A 18 1.45 7.31 -1.52
CA LEU A 18 2.62 7.79 -2.25
C LEU A 18 2.67 7.23 -3.68
N LEU A 19 2.33 5.95 -3.87
CA LEU A 19 2.19 5.39 -5.22
C LEU A 19 1.08 6.07 -6.01
N TYR A 20 -0.06 6.33 -5.37
CA TYR A 20 -1.17 7.04 -5.99
C TYR A 20 -0.80 8.49 -6.36
N GLU A 21 -0.12 9.22 -5.46
CA GLU A 21 0.40 10.56 -5.77
C GLU A 21 1.37 10.52 -6.96
N GLN A 22 2.31 9.57 -6.98
CA GLN A 22 3.24 9.37 -8.10
C GLN A 22 2.48 9.11 -9.41
N GLN A 23 1.48 8.23 -9.41
CA GLN A 23 0.66 7.95 -10.58
C GLN A 23 -0.05 9.20 -11.08
N ILE A 24 -0.70 9.95 -10.19
CA ILE A 24 -1.44 11.16 -10.56
C ILE A 24 -0.52 12.26 -11.08
N GLN A 25 0.67 12.44 -10.48
CA GLN A 25 1.66 13.38 -10.99
C GLN A 25 2.14 12.99 -12.40
N MET A 26 2.43 11.71 -12.64
CA MET A 26 2.78 11.21 -13.96
C MET A 26 1.67 11.46 -14.98
N GLU A 27 0.41 11.13 -14.65
CA GLU A 27 -0.74 11.31 -15.56
C GLU A 27 -1.01 12.78 -15.89
N LYS A 28 -0.91 13.69 -14.91
CA LYS A 28 -1.29 15.09 -15.08
C LYS A 28 -0.15 16.00 -15.54
N LEU A 29 1.08 15.70 -15.14
CA LEU A 29 2.24 16.55 -15.38
C LEU A 29 3.31 15.91 -16.27
N GLY A 30 3.20 14.61 -16.56
CA GLY A 30 4.22 13.86 -17.29
C GLY A 30 5.50 13.59 -16.49
N LYS A 31 5.53 13.94 -15.20
CA LYS A 31 6.65 13.73 -14.28
C LYS A 31 6.16 13.56 -12.85
N ALA A 32 6.90 12.81 -12.04
CA ALA A 32 6.67 12.67 -10.60
C ALA A 32 7.97 12.90 -9.81
N ASP A 33 7.81 13.27 -8.54
CA ASP A 33 8.95 13.50 -7.64
C ASP A 33 9.68 12.20 -7.23
N THR A 34 8.99 11.06 -7.37
CA THR A 34 9.48 9.73 -7.00
C THR A 34 9.29 8.73 -8.13
N ASP A 35 10.05 7.63 -8.06
CA ASP A 35 9.98 6.51 -9.00
C ASP A 35 9.94 5.16 -8.23
N TYR A 36 9.10 5.10 -7.20
CA TYR A 36 8.87 3.86 -6.47
C TYR A 36 8.25 2.83 -7.41
N LYS A 37 8.76 1.59 -7.33
CA LYS A 37 8.38 0.50 -8.21
C LYS A 37 7.24 -0.34 -7.65
N PHE A 38 7.16 -0.48 -6.34
CA PHE A 38 6.10 -1.23 -5.65
C PHE A 38 5.96 -0.80 -4.18
N ALA A 39 4.89 -1.24 -3.53
CA ALA A 39 4.69 -1.09 -2.09
C ALA A 39 4.20 -2.39 -1.44
N VAL A 40 4.62 -2.61 -0.20
CA VAL A 40 4.18 -3.70 0.67
C VAL A 40 3.26 -3.11 1.74
N LEU A 41 1.99 -3.51 1.70
CA LEU A 41 0.93 -2.94 2.53
C LEU A 41 0.49 -3.94 3.60
N LEU A 42 1.01 -3.81 4.82
CA LEU A 42 0.68 -4.71 5.92
C LEU A 42 -0.47 -4.13 6.75
N ALA A 43 -1.62 -4.81 6.80
CA ALA A 43 -2.79 -4.39 7.56
C ALA A 43 -3.19 -2.91 7.31
N GLY A 44 -3.04 -2.46 6.05
CA GLY A 44 -3.42 -1.12 5.62
C GLY A 44 -4.92 -0.97 5.43
N ARG A 45 -5.44 0.25 5.54
CA ARG A 45 -6.87 0.54 5.41
C ARG A 45 -7.09 1.76 4.51
N SER A 46 -8.17 1.73 3.74
CA SER A 46 -8.69 2.90 3.02
C SER A 46 -9.30 3.93 3.98
N PRO A 47 -9.58 5.18 3.55
CA PRO A 47 -9.23 5.79 2.26
C PRO A 47 -7.73 6.16 2.16
N LEU A 48 -7.25 6.45 0.94
CA LEU A 48 -5.89 6.98 0.73
C LEU A 48 -5.78 8.43 1.21
N VAL A 49 -4.56 8.92 1.37
CA VAL A 49 -4.24 10.30 1.72
C VAL A 49 -3.88 11.07 0.45
N SER A 50 -4.44 12.27 0.30
CA SER A 50 -4.00 13.22 -0.72
C SER A 50 -2.85 14.07 -0.19
N PHE A 51 -1.76 14.17 -0.95
CA PHE A 51 -0.58 14.96 -0.59
C PHE A 51 -0.48 16.28 -1.35
N SER A 52 -1.30 16.46 -2.40
CA SER A 52 -1.36 17.68 -3.19
C SER A 52 -2.78 17.91 -3.71
N GLU A 53 -3.05 19.10 -4.27
CA GLU A 53 -4.31 19.37 -4.98
C GLU A 53 -4.54 18.41 -6.16
N LEU A 54 -3.47 17.81 -6.71
CA LEU A 54 -3.59 16.92 -7.85
C LEU A 54 -4.23 15.60 -7.49
N SER A 55 -3.90 15.03 -6.34
CA SER A 55 -4.40 13.72 -5.89
C SER A 55 -5.70 13.78 -5.11
N LYS A 56 -6.18 14.98 -4.74
CA LYS A 56 -7.47 15.14 -4.08
C LYS A 56 -8.61 14.54 -4.90
N SER A 57 -9.39 13.68 -4.26
CA SER A 57 -10.62 13.11 -4.79
C SER A 57 -11.55 12.68 -3.65
N PRO A 58 -12.83 12.36 -3.93
CA PRO A 58 -13.73 11.75 -2.93
C PRO A 58 -13.24 10.43 -2.35
N ALA A 59 -12.28 9.76 -3.00
CA ALA A 59 -11.67 8.53 -2.51
C ALA A 59 -10.50 8.77 -1.53
N THR A 60 -10.14 10.02 -1.27
CA THR A 60 -8.99 10.41 -0.42
C THR A 60 -9.40 11.24 0.80
N VAL A 61 -8.55 11.25 1.83
CA VAL A 61 -8.62 12.17 2.96
C VAL A 61 -7.43 13.12 2.97
N ALA A 62 -7.53 14.22 3.72
CA ALA A 62 -6.40 15.11 3.97
C ALA A 62 -5.34 14.44 4.87
N ALA A 63 -4.09 14.90 4.81
CA ALA A 63 -3.02 14.35 5.64
C ALA A 63 -3.30 14.42 7.15
N GLY A 64 -3.94 15.50 7.62
CA GLY A 64 -4.37 15.63 9.03
C GLY A 64 -5.48 14.66 9.44
N ALA A 65 -6.17 14.07 8.45
CA ALA A 65 -7.26 13.13 8.61
C ALA A 65 -6.81 11.68 8.34
N ILE A 66 -5.52 11.36 8.48
CA ILE A 66 -5.00 10.00 8.25
C ILE A 66 -5.68 8.94 9.16
N SER A 67 -6.11 9.39 10.34
CA SER A 67 -6.88 8.62 11.32
C SER A 67 -8.40 8.69 11.09
N GLU A 68 -8.87 9.23 9.97
CA GLU A 68 -10.29 9.29 9.64
C GLU A 68 -10.68 8.22 8.61
N GLY A 69 -12.00 8.03 8.43
CA GLY A 69 -12.57 6.99 7.57
C GLY A 69 -12.66 5.60 8.22
N PHE A 70 -12.50 5.51 9.55
CA PHE A 70 -12.71 4.28 10.30
C PHE A 70 -14.20 4.08 10.61
N PHE A 71 -14.86 3.20 9.87
CA PHE A 71 -16.07 2.55 10.37
C PHE A 71 -15.64 1.25 11.03
N TYR A 72 -15.61 1.23 12.37
CA TYR A 72 -15.27 0.03 13.14
C TYR A 72 -16.55 -0.78 13.32
N ASP A 73 -16.78 -1.78 12.47
CA ASP A 73 -17.99 -2.62 12.54
C ASP A 73 -17.88 -3.81 13.53
N GLY A 74 -16.76 -3.92 14.24
CA GLY A 74 -16.53 -4.96 15.26
C GLY A 74 -15.87 -6.24 14.73
N ASP A 75 -15.76 -6.43 13.41
CA ASP A 75 -14.80 -7.40 12.84
C ASP A 75 -13.37 -6.86 13.04
N ASN A 76 -12.34 -7.71 13.07
CA ASN A 76 -10.93 -7.37 13.35
C ASN A 76 -10.28 -6.41 12.31
N GLY A 77 -11.09 -5.69 11.53
CA GLY A 77 -10.69 -4.77 10.48
C GLY A 77 -10.40 -5.46 9.15
N LEU A 78 -10.69 -6.76 9.02
CA LEU A 78 -10.45 -7.53 7.79
C LEU A 78 -11.21 -6.94 6.61
N HIS A 79 -12.49 -6.62 6.79
CA HIS A 79 -13.30 -5.96 5.77
C HIS A 79 -12.68 -4.60 5.33
N LEU A 80 -11.99 -3.87 6.21
CA LEU A 80 -11.29 -2.62 5.88
C LEU A 80 -10.04 -2.85 5.03
N HIS A 81 -9.30 -3.93 5.28
CA HIS A 81 -8.15 -4.34 4.45
C HIS A 81 -8.62 -4.78 3.06
N ARG A 82 -9.73 -5.53 3.00
CA ARG A 82 -10.36 -5.95 1.73
C ARG A 82 -10.90 -4.78 0.95
N ARG A 83 -11.42 -3.74 1.62
CA ARG A 83 -11.85 -2.51 0.94
C ARG A 83 -10.68 -1.78 0.28
N LEU A 84 -9.54 -1.66 0.97
CA LEU A 84 -8.33 -1.10 0.36
C LEU A 84 -7.93 -1.88 -0.89
N LEU A 85 -7.83 -3.21 -0.79
CA LEU A 85 -7.52 -4.08 -1.92
C LEU A 85 -8.49 -3.90 -3.10
N ASN A 86 -9.79 -4.00 -2.85
CA ASN A 86 -10.79 -4.10 -3.90
C ASN A 86 -11.14 -2.75 -4.55
N GLN A 87 -10.92 -1.62 -3.86
CA GLN A 87 -11.31 -0.29 -4.34
C GLN A 87 -10.12 0.58 -4.77
N TYR A 88 -8.91 0.27 -4.32
CA TYR A 88 -7.73 1.13 -4.51
C TYR A 88 -6.55 0.42 -5.18
N CYS A 89 -6.65 -0.87 -5.48
CA CYS A 89 -5.62 -1.60 -6.20
C CYS A 89 -6.19 -2.15 -7.51
N ASP A 90 -5.42 -2.01 -8.59
CA ASP A 90 -5.72 -2.71 -9.83
C ASP A 90 -5.52 -4.23 -9.61
N PRO A 91 -6.53 -5.08 -9.89
CA PRO A 91 -6.41 -6.52 -9.72
C PRO A 91 -5.27 -7.14 -10.53
N ALA A 92 -4.82 -6.50 -11.62
CA ALA A 92 -3.69 -6.95 -12.43
C ALA A 92 -2.32 -6.65 -11.80
N SER A 93 -2.25 -5.76 -10.80
CA SER A 93 -0.99 -5.27 -10.22
C SER A 93 -0.83 -5.55 -8.71
N VAL A 94 -1.71 -6.37 -8.12
CA VAL A 94 -1.73 -6.63 -6.67
C VAL A 94 -1.59 -8.11 -6.34
N THR A 95 -0.83 -8.42 -5.30
CA THR A 95 -0.75 -9.77 -4.71
C THR A 95 -1.25 -9.70 -3.28
N LEU A 96 -2.29 -10.49 -2.97
CA LEU A 96 -2.81 -10.63 -1.62
C LEU A 96 -2.10 -11.78 -0.90
N ILE A 97 -1.68 -11.52 0.34
CA ILE A 97 -1.12 -12.52 1.24
C ILE A 97 -1.93 -12.50 2.52
N GLU A 98 -2.48 -13.65 2.88
CA GLU A 98 -3.23 -13.83 4.12
C GLU A 98 -2.50 -14.78 5.05
N TRP A 99 -2.51 -14.47 6.35
CA TRP A 99 -1.97 -15.30 7.40
C TRP A 99 -2.87 -15.22 8.63
N ASP A 100 -2.78 -16.22 9.50
CA ASP A 100 -3.49 -16.22 10.77
C ASP A 100 -2.75 -15.35 11.79
N GLY A 101 -3.28 -14.16 12.03
CA GLY A 101 -2.69 -13.19 12.96
C GLY A 101 -3.65 -12.06 13.33
N THR A 102 -3.34 -11.39 14.44
CA THR A 102 -4.01 -10.13 14.82
C THR A 102 -3.45 -8.96 14.00
N HIS A 103 -3.97 -7.74 14.24
CA HIS A 103 -3.48 -6.50 13.62
C HIS A 103 -2.03 -6.17 14.04
N ARG A 104 -1.06 -6.88 13.44
CA ARG A 104 0.38 -6.77 13.71
C ARG A 104 1.21 -7.17 12.48
N VAL A 105 2.49 -6.80 12.50
CA VAL A 105 3.48 -7.39 11.58
C VAL A 105 3.71 -8.86 11.95
N PRO A 106 3.86 -9.78 10.98
CA PRO A 106 4.09 -11.19 11.27
C PRO A 106 5.36 -11.44 12.08
N LEU A 107 5.32 -12.47 12.92
CA LEU A 107 6.41 -12.84 13.82
C LEU A 107 6.89 -14.28 13.59
N LYS A 108 5.99 -15.17 13.17
CA LYS A 108 6.31 -16.57 12.91
C LYS A 108 7.08 -16.67 11.61
N LYS A 109 8.18 -17.43 11.61
CA LYS A 109 8.98 -17.71 10.41
C LYS A 109 8.10 -18.16 9.23
N THR A 110 7.14 -19.04 9.50
CA THR A 110 6.20 -19.57 8.49
C THR A 110 5.37 -18.50 7.78
N ASP A 111 5.06 -17.39 8.47
CA ASP A 111 4.31 -16.29 7.88
C ASP A 111 5.24 -15.25 7.23
N ILE A 112 6.43 -15.05 7.80
CA ILE A 112 7.48 -14.22 7.19
C ILE A 112 7.90 -14.77 5.83
N ASP A 113 8.13 -16.09 5.73
CA ASP A 113 8.54 -16.73 4.47
C ASP A 113 7.50 -16.51 3.36
N LYS A 114 6.19 -16.54 3.70
CA LYS A 114 5.08 -16.28 2.76
C LYS A 114 5.08 -14.84 2.24
N ILE A 115 5.65 -13.89 2.99
CA ILE A 115 5.69 -12.47 2.62
C ILE A 115 6.96 -12.14 1.84
N VAL A 116 8.11 -12.68 2.27
CA VAL A 116 9.40 -12.40 1.63
C VAL A 116 9.41 -12.87 0.17
N ALA A 117 8.88 -14.06 -0.11
CA ALA A 117 8.91 -14.60 -1.48
C ALA A 117 8.19 -13.71 -2.51
N PRO A 118 6.94 -13.24 -2.28
CA PRO A 118 6.29 -12.25 -3.15
C PRO A 118 6.99 -10.90 -3.23
N ILE A 119 7.62 -10.42 -2.15
CA ILE A 119 8.40 -9.17 -2.17
C ILE A 119 9.59 -9.30 -3.13
N ILE A 120 10.33 -10.40 -3.05
CA ILE A 120 11.45 -10.65 -3.97
C ILE A 120 10.94 -10.84 -5.40
N LYS A 121 9.79 -11.49 -5.59
CA LYS A 121 9.17 -11.65 -6.91
C LYS A 121 8.84 -10.30 -7.54
N VAL A 122 8.09 -9.43 -6.85
CA VAL A 122 7.73 -8.11 -7.40
C VAL A 122 8.96 -7.23 -7.59
N ALA A 123 9.97 -7.34 -6.73
CA ALA A 123 11.23 -6.64 -6.93
C ALA A 123 11.93 -7.07 -8.24
N LYS A 124 11.90 -8.36 -8.59
CA LYS A 124 12.44 -8.85 -9.87
C LYS A 124 11.60 -8.37 -11.06
N GLU A 125 10.28 -8.50 -10.98
CA GLU A 125 9.36 -8.12 -12.06
C GLU A 125 9.42 -6.63 -12.39
N THR A 126 9.74 -5.80 -11.38
CA THR A 126 9.83 -4.34 -11.53
C THR A 126 11.26 -3.83 -11.77
N GLY A 127 12.24 -4.72 -11.92
CA GLY A 127 13.65 -4.34 -12.11
C GLY A 127 14.32 -3.72 -10.89
N ALA A 128 13.68 -3.81 -9.72
CA ALA A 128 14.19 -3.34 -8.44
C ALA A 128 15.17 -4.32 -7.77
N TYR A 129 15.23 -5.58 -8.24
CA TYR A 129 16.15 -6.60 -7.75
C TYR A 129 17.48 -6.54 -8.49
N ILE A 130 18.57 -6.32 -7.75
CA ILE A 130 19.93 -6.38 -8.29
C ILE A 130 20.44 -7.81 -8.16
N GLN A 131 20.70 -8.45 -9.29
CA GLN A 131 21.46 -9.70 -9.31
C GLN A 131 22.94 -9.30 -9.36
N LEU A 132 23.65 -9.51 -8.25
CA LEU A 132 25.11 -9.33 -8.19
C LEU A 132 25.81 -10.43 -9.00
#